data_AF-X0WBA7-F1
#
_entry.id   AF-X0WBA7-F1
#
_cell.length_a   1.000
_cell.length_b   1.000
_cell.length_c   1.000
_cell.angle_alpha   90.00
_cell.angle_beta   90.00
_cell.angle_gamma   90.00
#
_symmetry.space_group_name_H-M   'P 1'
#
loop_
_entity.id
_entity.type
_entity.pdbx_description
1 polymer ?
#
loop_
_entity_poly.entity_id
_entity_poly.type
_entity_poly.pdbx_seq_one_letter_code
_entity_poly.pdbx_strand_id
1 'polypeptide(L)'
;ANKKLIERGLLVPDTTKVREAFLINSISDDEIERVLSEPFFSLKAKLDKFTSPTPVDRILRKAKLMNKTVGTVSAIEKRLAELQEAEFADVGELETTFEV
;
A
#
# COMPACT_ATOMS: atom_id res chain seq x y z
N ALA A 1 -20.25 -5.69 -36.88
CA ALA A 1 -21.51 -6.19 -36.29
C ALA A 1 -21.97 -5.36 -35.09
N ASN A 2 -21.11 -5.06 -34.12
CA ASN A 2 -21.50 -4.43 -32.85
C ASN A 2 -22.03 -2.98 -32.95
N LYS A 3 -21.55 -2.16 -33.89
CA LYS A 3 -21.99 -0.76 -34.06
C LYS A 3 -23.50 -0.61 -34.37
N LYS A 4 -24.05 -1.51 -35.19
CA LYS A 4 -25.47 -1.51 -35.57
C LYS A 4 -26.40 -1.94 -34.41
N LEU A 5 -25.87 -2.64 -33.41
CA LEU A 5 -26.63 -3.08 -32.24
C LEU A 5 -26.69 -1.98 -31.16
N ILE A 6 -25.67 -1.12 -31.09
CA ILE A 6 -25.65 0.08 -30.25
C ILE A 6 -26.65 1.12 -30.77
N GLU A 7 -26.67 1.39 -32.07
CA GLU A 7 -27.61 2.33 -32.71
C GLU A 7 -29.09 1.89 -32.58
N ARG A 8 -29.34 0.58 -32.43
CA ARG A 8 -30.68 0.01 -32.20
C ARG A 8 -31.09 -0.03 -30.72
N GLY A 9 -30.25 0.47 -29.81
CA GLY A 9 -30.52 0.49 -28.37
C GLY A 9 -30.49 -0.88 -27.69
N LEU A 10 -30.04 -1.94 -28.37
CA LEU A 10 -29.93 -3.29 -27.80
C LEU A 10 -28.68 -3.45 -26.92
N LEU A 11 -27.65 -2.63 -27.13
CA LEU A 11 -26.42 -2.62 -26.34
C LEU A 11 -26.16 -1.21 -25.82
N VAL A 12 -26.00 -1.08 -24.52
CA VAL A 12 -25.51 0.15 -23.89
C VAL A 12 -23.98 0.06 -23.85
N PRO A 13 -23.24 1.07 -24.32
CA PRO A 13 -21.80 1.08 -24.17
C PRO A 13 -21.46 1.04 -22.69
N ASP A 14 -20.63 0.08 -22.28
CA ASP A 14 -20.21 -0.05 -20.90
C ASP A 14 -19.35 1.17 -20.53
N THR A 15 -19.96 2.12 -19.83
CA THR A 15 -19.31 3.35 -19.36
C THR A 15 -18.81 3.21 -17.93
N THR A 16 -18.82 1.99 -17.35
CA THR A 16 -18.19 1.77 -16.06
C THR A 16 -16.69 1.95 -16.19
N LYS A 17 -16.24 3.20 -16.02
CA LYS A 17 -14.87 3.48 -15.60
C LYS A 17 -14.69 2.75 -14.29
N VAL A 18 -14.02 1.60 -14.33
CA VAL A 18 -13.56 0.89 -13.15
C VAL A 18 -12.69 1.89 -12.41
N ARG A 19 -13.25 2.54 -11.39
CA ARG A 19 -12.46 3.35 -10.47
C ARG A 19 -11.70 2.32 -9.65
N GLU A 20 -10.42 2.18 -9.94
CA GLU A 20 -9.52 1.40 -9.09
C GLU A 20 -9.68 1.95 -7.68
N ALA A 21 -10.26 1.14 -6.80
CA ALA A 21 -10.33 1.47 -5.40
C ALA A 21 -8.89 1.45 -4.89
N PHE A 22 -8.32 2.62 -4.64
CA PHE A 22 -7.01 2.75 -4.00
C PHE A 22 -7.12 2.22 -2.57
N LEU A 23 -6.91 0.92 -2.41
CA LEU A 23 -6.69 0.31 -1.10
C LEU A 23 -5.41 0.93 -0.54
N ILE A 24 -5.52 1.61 0.61
CA ILE A 24 -4.41 2.36 1.23
C ILE A 24 -3.16 1.51 1.42
N ASN A 25 -3.32 0.19 1.63
CA ASN A 25 -2.22 -0.76 1.84
C ASN A 25 -1.80 -1.52 0.56
N SER A 26 -2.40 -1.21 -0.59
CA SER A 26 -1.98 -1.74 -1.89
C SER A 26 -0.97 -0.77 -2.51
N ILE A 27 0.22 -1.28 -2.82
CA ILE A 27 1.24 -0.52 -3.55
C ILE A 27 1.87 -1.42 -4.62
N SER A 28 1.93 -0.90 -5.84
CA SER A 28 2.60 -1.56 -6.97
C SER A 28 4.12 -1.33 -6.93
N ASP A 29 4.89 -2.18 -7.62
CA ASP A 29 6.36 -2.03 -7.66
C ASP A 29 6.76 -0.71 -8.34
N ASP A 30 6.06 -0.31 -9.40
CA ASP A 30 6.27 0.97 -10.08
C ASP A 30 6.02 2.16 -9.14
N GLU A 31 5.00 2.07 -8.29
CA GLU A 31 4.74 3.10 -7.27
C GLU A 31 5.82 3.12 -6.20
N ILE A 32 6.30 1.97 -5.74
CA ILE A 32 7.42 1.90 -4.77
C ILE A 32 8.64 2.64 -5.35
N GLU A 33 8.99 2.40 -6.61
CA GLU A 33 10.13 3.03 -7.26
C GLU A 33 9.95 4.53 -7.41
N ARG A 34 8.74 5.00 -7.77
CA ARG A 34 8.42 6.43 -7.78
C ARG A 34 8.55 7.06 -6.40
N VAL A 35 7.97 6.42 -5.38
CA VAL A 35 8.00 6.88 -3.99
C VAL A 35 9.44 6.99 -3.46
N LEU A 36 10.28 6.01 -3.76
CA LEU A 36 11.69 6.02 -3.37
C LEU A 36 12.52 7.06 -4.15
N SER A 37 12.03 7.53 -5.29
CA SER A 37 12.68 8.56 -6.10
C SER A 37 12.27 9.99 -5.70
N GLU A 38 11.21 10.13 -4.92
CA GLU A 38 10.75 11.42 -4.39
C GLU A 38 11.64 11.92 -3.23
N PRO A 39 11.60 13.23 -2.90
CA PRO A 39 12.27 13.77 -1.72
C PRO A 39 11.84 13.06 -0.43
N PHE A 40 12.75 12.99 0.54
CA PHE A 40 12.54 12.29 1.81
C PHE A 40 11.26 12.70 2.54
N PHE A 41 10.88 13.98 2.49
CA PHE A 41 9.65 14.47 3.11
C PHE A 41 8.38 13.83 2.52
N SER A 42 8.32 13.69 1.20
CA SER A 42 7.20 13.06 0.50
C SER A 42 7.13 11.56 0.79
N LEU A 43 8.29 10.90 0.81
CA LEU A 43 8.41 9.50 1.22
C LEU A 43 7.85 9.30 2.62
N LYS A 44 8.28 10.11 3.59
CA LYS A 44 7.81 10.03 4.98
C LYS A 44 6.30 10.21 5.06
N ALA A 45 5.75 11.23 4.40
CA ALA A 45 4.32 11.48 4.37
C ALA A 45 3.51 10.32 3.77
N LYS A 46 4.09 9.52 2.86
CA LYS A 46 3.47 8.29 2.35
C LYS A 46 3.61 7.12 3.32
N LEU A 47 4.78 6.96 3.95
CA LEU A 47 5.01 5.93 4.97
C LEU A 47 4.05 6.06 6.16
N ASP A 48 3.73 7.29 6.56
CA ASP A 48 2.81 7.58 7.66
C ASP A 48 1.35 7.21 7.33
N LYS A 49 0.98 7.09 6.05
CA LYS A 49 -0.37 6.70 5.61
C LYS A 49 -0.63 5.21 5.66
N PHE A 50 0.43 4.38 5.62
CA PHE A 50 0.26 2.94 5.71
C PHE A 50 -0.10 2.55 7.13
N THR A 51 -1.12 1.70 7.25
CA THR A 51 -1.57 1.12 8.52
C THR A 51 -1.11 -0.32 8.69
N SER A 52 -0.67 -0.99 7.61
CA SER A 52 -0.16 -2.35 7.63
C SER A 52 1.37 -2.36 7.47
N PRO A 53 2.08 -3.29 8.15
CA PRO A 53 3.53 -3.43 8.00
C PRO A 53 3.95 -3.99 6.64
N THR A 54 3.09 -4.77 5.97
CA THR A 54 3.41 -5.44 4.70
C THR A 54 3.86 -4.49 3.57
N PRO A 55 3.14 -3.40 3.23
CA PRO A 55 3.59 -2.45 2.22
C PRO A 55 4.91 -1.77 2.60
N VAL A 56 5.12 -1.49 3.89
CA VAL A 56 6.35 -0.86 4.39
C VAL A 56 7.56 -1.78 4.25
N ASP A 57 7.42 -3.08 4.52
CA ASP A 57 8.49 -4.07 4.30
C ASP A 57 8.88 -4.18 2.82
N ARG A 58 7.89 -4.16 1.91
CA ARG A 58 8.16 -4.16 0.45
C ARG A 58 8.95 -2.93 0.03
N ILE A 59 8.59 -1.75 0.52
CA ILE A 59 9.33 -0.51 0.28
C ILE A 59 10.75 -0.62 0.83
N LEU A 60 10.93 -1.17 2.04
CA LEU A 60 12.25 -1.36 2.66
C LEU A 60 13.16 -2.25 1.81
N ARG A 61 12.65 -3.39 1.32
CA ARG A 61 13.42 -4.31 0.47
C ARG A 61 13.86 -3.62 -0.82
N LYS A 62 12.95 -2.91 -1.50
CA LYS A 62 13.28 -2.14 -2.70
C LYS A 62 14.26 -1.00 -2.41
N ALA A 63 14.14 -0.30 -1.28
CA ALA A 63 15.07 0.75 -0.88
C ALA A 63 16.50 0.21 -0.68
N LYS A 64 16.63 -0.98 -0.08
CA LYS A 64 17.92 -1.69 0.05
C LYS A 64 18.48 -2.10 -1.31
N LEU A 65 17.65 -2.64 -2.20
CA LEU A 65 18.06 -3.00 -3.56
C LEU A 65 18.53 -1.78 -4.39
N MET A 66 17.88 -0.64 -4.21
CA MET A 66 18.23 0.62 -4.87
C MET A 66 19.41 1.35 -4.21
N ASN A 67 20.05 0.78 -3.19
CA ASN A 67 21.14 1.40 -2.41
C ASN A 67 20.80 2.81 -1.91
N LYS A 68 19.59 3.00 -1.38
CA LYS A 68 19.20 4.28 -0.77
C LYS A 68 20.06 4.58 0.46
N THR A 69 20.10 5.86 0.84
CA THR A 69 20.94 6.32 1.95
C THR A 69 20.54 5.65 3.26
N VAL A 70 21.51 5.47 4.16
CA VAL A 70 21.30 4.85 5.47
C VAL A 70 20.19 5.56 6.26
N GLY A 71 20.10 6.88 6.15
CA GLY A 71 19.04 7.66 6.81
C GLY A 71 17.64 7.34 6.27
N THR A 72 17.51 7.11 4.96
CA THR A 72 16.23 6.70 4.35
C THR A 72 15.84 5.30 4.79
N VAL A 73 16.78 4.35 4.78
CA VAL A 73 16.54 2.96 5.21
C VAL A 73 16.14 2.92 6.68
N SER A 74 16.87 3.62 7.55
CA SER A 74 16.59 3.67 8.99
C SER A 74 15.20 4.27 9.29
N ALA A 75 14.78 5.29 8.54
CA ALA A 75 13.44 5.86 8.71
C ALA A 75 12.32 4.87 8.34
N ILE A 76 12.50 4.09 7.27
CA ILE A 76 11.55 3.06 6.86
C ILE A 76 11.53 1.92 7.90
N GLU A 77 12.69 1.49 8.40
CA GLU A 77 12.79 0.46 9.45
C GLU A 77 12.10 0.89 10.73
N LYS A 78 12.28 2.15 11.14
CA LYS A 78 11.60 2.70 12.30
C LYS A 78 10.07 2.62 12.15
N ARG A 79 9.56 3.05 10.99
CA ARG A 79 8.11 3.00 10.72
C ARG A 79 7.58 1.57 10.68
N LEU A 80 8.36 0.64 10.14
CA LEU A 80 8.01 -0.78 10.11
C LEU A 80 7.90 -1.34 11.53
N ALA A 81 8.87 -1.02 12.40
CA ALA A 81 8.87 -1.46 13.79
C ALA A 81 7.65 -0.91 14.56
N GLU A 82 7.31 0.37 14.39
CA GLU A 82 6.11 0.98 15.00
C GLU A 82 4.82 0.25 14.59
N LEU A 83 4.70 -0.12 13.31
CA LEU A 83 3.52 -0.83 12.81
C LEU A 83 3.45 -2.28 13.30
N GLN A 84 4.60 -2.95 13.39
CA GLN A 84 4.66 -4.30 13.95
C GLN A 84 4.30 -4.30 15.43
N GLU A 85 4.84 -3.36 16.22
CA GLU A 85 4.51 -3.22 17.63
C GLU A 85 3.01 -2.97 17.85
N ALA A 86 2.40 -2.12 17.03
CA ALA A 86 0.95 -1.88 17.05
C ALA A 86 0.15 -3.14 16.69
N GLU A 87 0.61 -3.91 15.70
CA GLU A 87 -0.03 -5.18 15.33
C GLU A 87 0.03 -6.21 16.46
N PHE A 88 1.16 -6.34 17.15
CA PHE A 88 1.32 -7.25 18.29
C PHE A 88 0.54 -6.82 19.53
N ALA A 89 0.37 -5.51 19.76
CA ALA A 89 -0.42 -4.99 20.87
C ALA A 89 -1.91 -5.39 20.77
N ASP A 90 -2.46 -5.42 19.55
CA ASP A 90 -3.86 -5.80 19.29
C ASP A 90 -4.12 -7.30 19.54
N VAL A 91 -3.11 -8.17 19.36
CA VAL A 91 -3.27 -9.63 19.54
C VAL A 91 -3.25 -10.04 21.02
N GLY A 92 -2.63 -9.24 21.89
CA GLY A 92 -2.52 -9.52 23.33
C GLY A 92 -3.85 -9.50 24.10
N GLU A 93 -4.90 -8.87 23.54
CA GLU A 93 -6.22 -8.82 24.20
C GLU A 93 -7.08 -10.07 23.95
N LEU A 94 -6.79 -10.88 22.92
CA LEU A 94 -7.65 -12.00 22.51
C LEU A 94 -7.34 -13.34 23.20
N GLU A 95 -6.23 -13.47 23.93
CA GLU A 95 -5.84 -14.72 24.60
C GLU A 95 -6.40 -14.90 26.02
N THR A 96 -7.15 -13.93 26.56
CA THR A 96 -7.66 -14.00 27.96
C THR A 96 -9.09 -14.53 28.11
N THR A 97 -9.77 -14.93 27.02
CA THR A 97 -11.17 -15.41 27.08
C THR A 97 -11.34 -16.93 26.90
N PHE A 98 -10.34 -17.72 27.30
CA PHE A 98 -10.57 -19.15 27.57
C PHE A 98 -10.70 -19.34 29.08
N GLU A 99 -11.90 -19.11 29.59
CA GLU A 99 -12.33 -19.60 30.91
C GLU A 99 -12.41 -21.15 30.87
N VAL A 100 -11.78 -21.78 31.87
CA VAL A 100 -11.90 -23.20 32.20
C VAL A 100 -13.01 -23.39 33.23
#